data_AF-A0A2K6UL17-F1
#
_entry.id   AF-A0A2K6UL17-F1
#
_cell.length_a   1.000
_cell.length_b   1.000
_cell.length_c   1.000
_cell.angle_alpha   90.00
_cell.angle_beta   90.00
_cell.angle_gamma   90.00
#
_symmetry.space_group_name_H-M   'P 1'
#
loop_
_entity.id
_entity.type
_entity.pdbx_description
1 polymer ?
#
loop_
_entity_poly.entity_id
_entity_poly.type
_entity_poly.pdbx_seq_one_letter_code
_entity_poly.pdbx_strand_id
1 'polypeptide(L)'
;MASVAWAVLRVLLLLPTQTWSPVGAGNPRDCDAPLASALPRSSFSSSSELSSSHGPGFSRLNRRDGAGGWTPLVSNKYQWLQIDLGERMEVTAVATQGGYGSSDWVTSYLLMFSDGGRNWKQYRREESIWGFPGNTNADSVVHYRLQPPFEARFLRFLPLAWNPRGRIGMRIEVYGCAYKSEVVYFDGQSALLYRLDKNSLKSIRDIISLKFKAMQSNGILLHREGQHGNHITLELIKGKLVFFLNSDNAELPSTTAPVTLTLGSLLDDQHWHSVRIELLDTQVNFTVDQHTHHFQAKGESSYLDLNFEISFGGIPTPGRAWEFTHKSFHGCLENLYYNGVDIIELAKKHKPQILMMGNVSFSCPQSQTVPVTFLSSRSYLALPGNSGEDTVSITFQFRTWNRAGHLLFGKLRRDSGSFVLFLKDGKLKLSLFQLGQSPRNVTAGAGLNDGQWHSVSLSAKWSHVSVVVDDDTAFQPLVAVLIDSGDTYYFGALYERSCEAHKHRGNPSGLYYIDADGSGPLGPFLVYCNMTDAAWTVVRHGGPDAVTVRGTLSGRPRSAASFAYAGIPLSWWVGRTNETHTYWGGSLPDAQKCTCGLEGSCIESQYYCSCDAGRNEW
;
A
#
# COMPACT_ATOMS: atom_id res chain seq x y z
N MET A 1 56.92 -21.24 44.25
CA MET A 1 57.31 -20.30 43.17
C MET A 1 56.89 -20.96 41.86
N ALA A 2 56.07 -20.44 40.97
CA ALA A 2 55.15 -19.32 40.95
C ALA A 2 54.10 -19.67 39.88
N SER A 3 52.86 -19.27 40.13
CA SER A 3 51.70 -19.41 39.25
C SER A 3 51.75 -18.39 38.12
N VAL A 4 51.44 -18.78 36.89
CA VAL A 4 51.10 -17.84 35.81
C VAL A 4 49.70 -18.19 35.30
N ALA A 5 48.71 -17.52 35.86
CA ALA A 5 47.34 -17.49 35.37
C ALA A 5 47.22 -16.36 34.34
N TRP A 6 46.77 -16.69 33.14
CA TRP A 6 46.38 -15.71 32.12
C TRP A 6 45.06 -15.04 32.53
N ALA A 7 45.09 -13.72 32.65
CA ALA A 7 43.90 -12.90 32.87
C ALA A 7 43.14 -12.71 31.56
N VAL A 8 41.94 -13.30 31.46
CA VAL A 8 40.94 -12.92 30.46
C VAL A 8 39.93 -12.01 31.15
N LEU A 9 39.97 -10.72 30.80
CA LEU A 9 39.06 -9.70 31.27
C LEU A 9 37.64 -10.00 30.73
N ARG A 10 36.75 -10.54 31.58
CA ARG A 10 35.32 -10.63 31.27
C ARG A 10 34.69 -9.24 31.41
N VAL A 11 34.45 -8.59 30.28
CA VAL A 11 33.51 -7.46 30.20
C VAL A 11 32.10 -8.03 30.38
N LEU A 12 31.55 -7.88 31.59
CA LEU A 12 30.14 -8.07 31.87
C LEU A 12 29.36 -6.93 31.21
N LEU A 13 28.84 -7.18 30.01
CA LEU A 13 27.76 -6.39 29.43
C LEU A 13 26.51 -6.63 30.27
N LEU A 14 26.26 -5.74 31.24
CA LEU A 14 24.96 -5.60 31.88
C LEU A 14 23.97 -5.07 30.82
N LEU A 15 23.33 -5.98 30.10
CA LEU A 15 22.10 -5.66 29.37
C LEU A 15 21.04 -5.29 30.41
N PRO A 16 20.42 -4.10 30.33
CA PRO A 16 19.27 -3.81 31.18
C PRO A 16 18.14 -4.72 30.73
N THR A 17 17.77 -5.71 31.54
CA THR A 17 16.50 -6.41 31.41
C THR A 17 15.41 -5.40 31.74
N GLN A 18 14.93 -4.66 30.74
CA GLN A 18 13.65 -3.98 30.84
C GLN A 18 12.58 -5.06 30.96
N THR A 19 12.21 -5.38 32.19
CA THR A 19 11.00 -6.14 32.49
C THR A 19 9.82 -5.26 32.07
N TRP A 20 9.25 -5.53 30.90
CA TRP A 20 7.95 -5.00 30.53
C TRP A 20 6.93 -5.53 31.53
N SER A 21 6.30 -4.62 32.27
CA SER A 21 5.12 -4.98 33.05
C SER A 21 3.99 -5.25 32.04
N PRO A 22 3.27 -6.38 32.16
CA PRO A 22 2.10 -6.61 31.33
C PRO A 22 1.11 -5.47 31.55
N VAL A 23 0.55 -4.98 30.45
CA VAL A 23 -0.53 -3.99 30.47
C VAL A 23 -1.65 -4.54 31.35
N GLY A 24 -2.07 -3.77 32.34
CA GLY A 24 -3.26 -4.07 33.13
C GLY A 24 -4.48 -4.00 32.23
N ALA A 25 -4.81 -5.10 31.58
CA ALA A 25 -5.98 -5.22 30.73
C ALA A 25 -7.24 -5.06 31.59
N GLY A 26 -8.16 -4.19 31.15
CA GLY A 26 -9.50 -4.13 31.70
C GLY A 26 -10.23 -5.47 31.59
N ASN A 27 -11.29 -5.63 32.39
CA ASN A 27 -12.09 -6.85 32.46
C ASN A 27 -12.58 -7.28 31.06
N PRO A 28 -12.33 -8.50 30.58
CA PRO A 28 -12.67 -8.96 29.21
C PRO A 28 -14.17 -9.02 28.89
N ARG A 29 -15.05 -8.62 29.83
CA ARG A 29 -16.50 -8.52 29.61
C ARG A 29 -16.92 -7.18 28.98
N ASP A 30 -16.04 -6.18 28.99
CA ASP A 30 -16.27 -4.87 28.38
C ASP A 30 -14.98 -4.42 27.68
N CYS A 31 -14.87 -4.71 26.38
CA CYS A 31 -13.65 -4.50 25.58
C CYS A 31 -13.48 -3.03 25.17
N ASP A 32 -13.58 -2.11 26.13
CA ASP A 32 -13.55 -0.65 25.90
C ASP A 32 -12.61 0.06 26.88
N ALA A 33 -11.60 -0.63 27.40
CA ALA A 33 -10.63 -0.05 28.31
C ALA A 33 -9.63 0.85 27.57
N PRO A 34 -9.17 1.98 28.17
CA PRO A 34 -8.15 2.82 27.56
C PRO A 34 -6.80 2.10 27.53
N LEU A 35 -6.18 2.06 26.35
CA LEU A 35 -4.93 1.33 26.10
C LEU A 35 -3.71 2.27 26.06
N ALA A 36 -3.84 3.47 25.52
CA ALA A 36 -2.71 4.39 25.31
C ALA A 36 -2.25 5.06 26.61
N SER A 37 -3.18 5.34 27.52
CA SER A 37 -2.87 6.03 28.79
C SER A 37 -1.88 5.27 29.69
N ALA A 38 -1.87 3.94 29.64
CA ALA A 38 -0.99 3.10 30.45
C ALA A 38 0.41 2.86 29.82
N LEU A 39 0.59 3.21 28.55
CA LEU A 39 1.83 2.90 27.82
C LEU A 39 2.97 3.87 28.14
N PRO A 40 4.24 3.43 28.10
CA PRO A 40 5.40 4.29 28.27
C PRO A 40 5.55 5.28 27.11
N ARG A 41 6.34 6.36 27.30
CA ARG A 41 6.59 7.36 26.24
C ARG A 41 7.26 6.77 25.00
N SER A 42 8.05 5.71 25.15
CA SER A 42 8.70 5.00 24.04
C SER A 42 7.73 4.30 23.09
N SER A 43 6.49 4.05 23.53
CA SER A 43 5.43 3.49 22.68
C SER A 43 4.88 4.48 21.66
N PHE A 44 5.23 5.77 21.77
CA PHE A 44 4.73 6.82 20.89
C PHE A 44 5.85 7.29 19.96
N SER A 45 5.57 7.38 18.66
CA SER A 45 6.49 7.89 17.65
C SER A 45 5.76 8.78 16.66
N SER A 46 6.49 9.61 15.91
CA SER A 46 5.90 10.52 14.94
C SER A 46 6.82 10.78 13.76
N SER A 47 6.27 11.37 12.70
CA SER A 47 7.02 11.81 11.51
C SER A 47 8.08 12.86 11.84
N SER A 48 7.74 13.80 12.73
CA SER A 48 8.61 14.86 13.23
C SER A 48 8.04 15.42 14.53
N GLU A 49 8.79 16.31 15.18
CA GLU A 49 8.33 17.09 16.33
C GLU A 49 8.84 18.54 16.20
N LEU A 50 8.02 19.50 16.59
CA LEU A 50 8.35 20.93 16.51
C LEU A 50 9.46 21.32 17.50
N SER A 51 9.42 20.74 18.69
CA SER A 51 10.46 20.84 19.71
C SER A 51 10.35 19.65 20.65
N SER A 52 11.30 19.52 21.57
CA SER A 52 11.29 18.45 22.58
C SER A 52 10.05 18.45 23.49
N SER A 53 9.32 19.57 23.60
CA SER A 53 8.06 19.67 24.36
C SER A 53 6.81 19.34 23.54
N HIS A 54 6.94 19.14 22.22
CA HIS A 54 5.86 18.77 21.30
C HIS A 54 6.02 17.33 20.79
N GLY A 55 6.88 16.54 21.44
CA GLY A 55 7.14 15.17 21.04
C GLY A 55 5.92 14.26 21.16
N PRO A 56 5.93 13.10 20.48
CA PRO A 56 4.80 12.18 20.42
C PRO A 56 4.41 11.64 21.81
N GLY A 57 5.34 11.59 22.76
CA GLY A 57 5.08 11.19 24.15
C GLY A 57 4.14 12.12 24.92
N PHE A 58 3.84 13.33 24.43
CA PHE A 58 2.86 14.25 25.02
C PHE A 58 1.46 14.13 24.40
N SER A 59 1.26 13.22 23.44
CA SER A 59 0.00 13.03 22.75
C SER A 59 -1.03 12.20 23.52
N ARG A 60 -0.92 12.00 24.83
CA ARG A 60 -1.95 11.26 25.58
C ARG A 60 -3.18 12.14 25.80
N LEU A 61 -4.36 11.55 25.62
CA LEU A 61 -5.64 12.23 25.84
C LEU A 61 -5.71 12.88 27.23
N ASN A 62 -6.32 14.06 27.31
CA ASN A 62 -6.53 14.85 28.53
C ASN A 62 -5.27 15.28 29.29
N ARG A 63 -4.06 14.91 28.83
CA ARG A 63 -2.82 15.40 29.42
C ARG A 63 -2.55 16.84 28.98
N ARG A 64 -1.95 17.61 29.89
CA ARG A 64 -1.53 19.01 29.70
C ARG A 64 -0.02 19.17 29.81
N ASP A 65 0.70 18.05 29.74
CA ASP A 65 2.15 17.98 29.86
C ASP A 65 2.83 18.56 28.60
N GLY A 66 4.08 18.99 28.72
CA GLY A 66 4.84 19.56 27.61
C GLY A 66 4.20 20.85 27.07
N ALA A 67 4.12 20.99 25.76
CA ALA A 67 3.42 22.09 25.08
C ALA A 67 1.96 21.75 24.75
N GLY A 68 1.35 20.80 25.47
CA GLY A 68 -0.08 20.50 25.39
C GLY A 68 -0.49 19.41 24.39
N GLY A 69 0.45 18.79 23.68
CA GLY A 69 0.18 17.69 22.75
C GLY A 69 1.35 17.43 21.80
N TRP A 70 1.15 16.52 20.84
CA TRP A 70 2.09 16.35 19.74
C TRP A 70 1.83 17.38 18.63
N THR A 71 2.90 18.00 18.14
CA THR A 71 2.89 18.89 16.98
C THR A 71 4.11 18.62 16.10
N PRO A 72 3.94 18.34 14.80
CA PRO A 72 5.05 18.12 13.89
C PRO A 72 5.81 19.41 13.58
N LEU A 73 7.05 19.27 13.11
CA LEU A 73 7.89 20.40 12.69
C LEU A 73 7.24 21.21 11.56
N VAL A 74 6.65 20.51 10.59
CA VAL A 74 5.95 21.08 9.44
C VAL A 74 4.52 20.53 9.42
N SER A 75 3.52 21.41 9.28
CA SER A 75 2.13 20.98 9.13
C SER A 75 1.81 20.74 7.65
N ASN A 76 1.83 19.48 7.23
CA ASN A 76 1.41 19.04 5.90
C ASN A 76 0.74 17.66 5.97
N LYS A 77 0.17 17.21 4.85
CA LYS A 77 -0.53 15.92 4.71
C LYS A 77 0.35 14.66 4.81
N TYR A 78 1.66 14.80 5.01
CA TYR A 78 2.60 13.69 5.14
C TYR A 78 2.97 13.38 6.60
N GLN A 79 2.42 14.15 7.55
CA GLN A 79 2.69 13.93 8.96
C GLN A 79 1.92 12.74 9.50
N TRP A 80 2.47 12.11 10.54
CA TRP A 80 1.84 10.99 11.20
C TRP A 80 2.22 10.93 12.68
N LEU A 81 1.28 10.47 13.49
CA LEU A 81 1.46 10.11 14.90
C LEU A 81 1.16 8.63 15.05
N GLN A 82 2.02 7.89 15.75
CA GLN A 82 1.96 6.45 15.87
C GLN A 82 2.03 6.01 17.32
N ILE A 83 1.34 4.91 17.60
CA ILE A 83 1.35 4.21 18.88
C ILE A 83 1.64 2.72 18.67
N ASP A 84 2.53 2.18 19.51
CA ASP A 84 2.80 0.75 19.68
C ASP A 84 2.14 0.27 20.98
N LEU A 85 1.10 -0.55 20.86
CA LEU A 85 0.37 -1.12 21.99
C LEU A 85 1.17 -2.20 22.75
N GLY A 86 2.37 -2.57 22.26
CA GLY A 86 3.25 -3.58 22.83
C GLY A 86 2.92 -5.00 22.35
N GLU A 87 1.65 -5.38 22.43
CA GLU A 87 1.11 -6.66 21.97
C GLU A 87 -0.06 -6.43 21.00
N ARG A 88 -0.55 -7.51 20.38
CA ARG A 88 -1.71 -7.44 19.49
C ARG A 88 -2.98 -7.32 20.34
N MET A 89 -3.69 -6.22 20.18
CA MET A 89 -4.89 -5.88 20.95
C MET A 89 -6.09 -5.87 20.03
N GLU A 90 -7.28 -6.14 20.57
CA GLU A 90 -8.54 -5.85 19.90
C GLU A 90 -8.88 -4.38 20.12
N VAL A 91 -9.01 -3.63 19.04
CA VAL A 91 -9.27 -2.18 19.06
C VAL A 91 -10.72 -1.92 18.70
N THR A 92 -11.46 -1.29 19.61
CA THR A 92 -12.89 -1.05 19.50
C THR A 92 -13.24 0.42 19.30
N ALA A 93 -12.38 1.35 19.74
CA ALA A 93 -12.58 2.78 19.51
C ALA A 93 -11.27 3.56 19.52
N VAL A 94 -11.31 4.77 18.96
CA VAL A 94 -10.24 5.76 19.06
C VAL A 94 -10.82 7.10 19.49
N ALA A 95 -10.03 7.91 20.19
CA ALA A 95 -10.40 9.28 20.48
C ALA A 95 -9.27 10.26 20.14
N THR A 96 -9.64 11.47 19.74
CA THR A 96 -8.74 12.57 19.40
C THR A 96 -9.10 13.84 20.16
N GLN A 97 -8.11 14.67 20.43
CA GLN A 97 -8.22 15.97 21.09
C GLN A 97 -7.12 16.89 20.54
N GLY A 98 -7.34 18.19 20.46
CA GLY A 98 -6.32 19.13 19.99
C GLY A 98 -5.21 19.40 21.01
N GLY A 99 -4.22 20.20 20.64
CA GLY A 99 -3.16 20.67 21.54
C GLY A 99 -3.72 21.61 22.62
N TYR A 100 -3.49 21.29 23.89
CA TYR A 100 -4.02 22.07 25.01
C TYR A 100 -3.55 23.52 24.99
N GLY A 101 -4.48 24.46 25.17
CA GLY A 101 -4.18 25.89 25.26
C GLY A 101 -3.66 26.53 23.96
N SER A 102 -3.80 25.85 22.82
CA SER A 102 -3.36 26.36 21.52
C SER A 102 -4.50 26.42 20.50
N SER A 103 -4.19 26.93 19.30
CA SER A 103 -5.07 26.84 18.14
C SER A 103 -4.80 25.60 17.28
N ASP A 104 -4.06 24.62 17.79
CA ASP A 104 -3.54 23.50 17.01
C ASP A 104 -4.42 22.27 17.22
N TRP A 105 -5.24 21.93 16.21
CA TRP A 105 -6.05 20.71 16.24
C TRP A 105 -6.34 20.21 14.83
N VAL A 106 -6.46 18.89 14.72
CA VAL A 106 -6.76 18.18 13.48
C VAL A 106 -8.28 18.07 13.32
N THR A 107 -8.80 18.47 12.16
CA THR A 107 -10.23 18.46 11.83
C THR A 107 -10.64 17.21 11.05
N SER A 108 -9.69 16.50 10.42
CA SER A 108 -9.90 15.17 9.85
C SER A 108 -8.60 14.38 9.73
N TYR A 109 -8.69 13.05 9.79
CA TYR A 109 -7.52 12.16 9.76
C TYR A 109 -7.81 10.79 9.14
N LEU A 110 -6.77 10.09 8.68
CA LEU A 110 -6.84 8.66 8.38
C LEU A 110 -6.32 7.85 9.56
N LEU A 111 -6.91 6.67 9.75
CA LEU A 111 -6.44 5.67 10.70
C LEU A 111 -5.82 4.51 9.93
N MET A 112 -4.56 4.22 10.22
CA MET A 112 -3.82 3.08 9.69
C MET A 112 -3.48 2.14 10.84
N PHE A 113 -3.39 0.84 10.55
CA PHE A 113 -3.01 -0.17 11.54
C PHE A 113 -2.05 -1.21 10.95
N SER A 114 -1.27 -1.85 11.82
CA SER A 114 -0.30 -2.88 11.44
C SER A 114 0.01 -3.80 12.62
N ASP A 115 0.39 -5.05 12.33
CA ASP A 115 0.92 -5.96 13.35
C ASP A 115 2.44 -5.84 13.54
N GLY A 116 3.16 -5.37 12.51
CA GLY A 116 4.63 -5.32 12.50
C GLY A 116 5.22 -3.92 12.29
N GLY A 117 4.38 -2.88 12.23
CA GLY A 117 4.81 -1.48 12.05
C GLY A 117 5.36 -1.13 10.66
N ARG A 118 5.33 -2.07 9.71
CA ARG A 118 5.85 -1.91 8.33
C ARG A 118 4.77 -2.07 7.28
N ASN A 119 3.95 -3.13 7.35
CA ASN A 119 2.83 -3.37 6.44
C ASN A 119 1.54 -2.74 6.98
N TRP A 120 1.24 -1.53 6.52
CA TRP A 120 0.13 -0.73 7.04
C TRP A 120 -1.14 -0.91 6.22
N LYS A 121 -2.24 -1.23 6.89
CA LYS A 121 -3.58 -1.27 6.31
C LYS A 121 -4.36 -0.04 6.74
N GLN A 122 -5.07 0.59 5.81
CA GLN A 122 -5.98 1.67 6.14
C GLN A 122 -7.28 1.08 6.70
N TYR A 123 -7.75 1.60 7.83
CA TYR A 123 -9.12 1.36 8.26
C TYR A 123 -10.07 2.17 7.36
N ARG A 124 -10.92 1.48 6.60
CA ARG A 124 -11.88 2.10 5.66
C ARG A 124 -13.29 1.98 6.21
N ARG A 125 -14.06 3.07 6.10
CA ARG A 125 -15.49 3.09 6.39
C ARG A 125 -16.25 2.68 5.14
N GLU A 126 -17.33 1.91 5.28
CA GLU A 126 -18.20 1.52 4.15
C GLU A 126 -18.78 2.76 3.42
N GLU A 127 -18.94 3.89 4.11
CA GLU A 127 -19.54 5.13 3.56
C GLU A 127 -18.60 6.36 3.55
N SER A 128 -17.29 6.24 3.74
CA SER A 128 -16.37 7.39 3.56
C SER A 128 -14.99 7.01 3.07
N ILE A 129 -14.68 7.60 1.92
CA ILE A 129 -13.35 7.63 1.31
C ILE A 129 -12.50 8.75 1.96
N TRP A 130 -13.11 9.68 2.72
CA TRP A 130 -12.52 10.96 3.14
C TRP A 130 -11.90 10.97 4.55
N GLY A 131 -11.86 9.82 5.24
CA GLY A 131 -11.26 9.70 6.58
C GLY A 131 -12.25 9.92 7.74
N PHE A 132 -11.69 10.00 8.94
CA PHE A 132 -12.40 10.21 10.20
C PHE A 132 -12.55 11.71 10.51
N PRO A 133 -13.71 12.15 11.03
CA PRO A 133 -13.85 13.49 11.56
C PRO A 133 -12.98 13.68 12.81
N GLY A 134 -12.27 14.80 12.87
CA GLY A 134 -11.45 15.21 14.00
C GLY A 134 -12.15 16.27 14.85
N ASN A 135 -11.35 17.11 15.49
CA ASN A 135 -11.76 18.09 16.49
C ASN A 135 -12.21 19.41 15.86
N THR A 136 -13.04 20.16 16.58
CA THR A 136 -13.43 21.54 16.25
C THR A 136 -12.72 22.59 17.10
N ASN A 137 -12.01 22.17 18.15
CA ASN A 137 -11.23 23.01 19.05
C ASN A 137 -10.14 22.16 19.76
N ALA A 138 -9.36 22.82 20.63
CA ALA A 138 -8.27 22.21 21.38
C ALA A 138 -8.70 21.26 22.52
N ASP A 139 -9.89 21.45 23.11
CA ASP A 139 -10.27 20.89 24.40
C ASP A 139 -11.28 19.75 24.33
N SER A 140 -12.19 19.76 23.35
CA SER A 140 -13.21 18.73 23.21
C SER A 140 -12.61 17.41 22.74
N VAL A 141 -12.98 16.31 23.41
CA VAL A 141 -12.64 14.94 22.98
C VAL A 141 -13.63 14.50 21.92
N VAL A 142 -13.12 14.04 20.79
CA VAL A 142 -13.91 13.38 19.76
C VAL A 142 -13.66 11.89 19.87
N HIS A 143 -14.68 11.14 20.26
CA HIS A 143 -14.62 9.70 20.43
C HIS A 143 -15.33 9.01 19.26
N TYR A 144 -14.70 7.99 18.68
CA TYR A 144 -15.23 7.25 17.55
C TYR A 144 -15.18 5.74 17.81
N ARG A 145 -16.37 5.11 17.83
CA ARG A 145 -16.52 3.64 17.91
C ARG A 145 -16.23 3.02 16.53
N LEU A 146 -15.31 2.07 16.49
CA LEU A 146 -14.97 1.34 15.27
C LEU A 146 -15.97 0.20 15.05
N GLN A 147 -16.50 0.13 13.85
CA GLN A 147 -17.42 -0.90 13.40
C GLN A 147 -17.00 -1.35 11.99
N PRO A 148 -16.51 -2.59 11.83
CA PRO A 148 -16.18 -3.55 12.88
C PRO A 148 -14.92 -3.17 13.69
N PRO A 149 -14.72 -3.72 14.90
CA PRO A 149 -13.42 -3.66 15.57
C PRO A 149 -12.36 -4.40 14.76
N PHE A 150 -11.08 -4.16 15.06
CA PHE A 150 -9.96 -4.83 14.39
C PHE A 150 -8.84 -5.15 15.36
N GLU A 151 -8.03 -6.16 15.05
CA GLU A 151 -6.87 -6.51 15.86
C GLU A 151 -5.58 -5.98 15.26
N ALA A 152 -4.80 -5.27 16.07
CA ALA A 152 -3.53 -4.71 15.68
C ALA A 152 -2.62 -4.48 16.88
N ARG A 153 -1.32 -4.35 16.62
CA ARG A 153 -0.34 -3.87 17.61
C ARG A 153 -0.02 -2.39 17.44
N PHE A 154 0.08 -1.93 16.19
CA PHE A 154 0.45 -0.56 15.86
C PHE A 154 -0.73 0.17 15.23
N LEU A 155 -0.94 1.41 15.66
CA LEU A 155 -1.88 2.33 15.04
C LEU A 155 -1.16 3.60 14.64
N ARG A 156 -1.57 4.21 13.53
CA ARG A 156 -1.02 5.46 13.02
C ARG A 156 -2.14 6.38 12.55
N PHE A 157 -2.14 7.58 13.09
CA PHE A 157 -3.05 8.68 12.79
C PHE A 157 -2.36 9.61 11.79
N LEU A 158 -2.97 9.83 10.62
CA LEU A 158 -2.45 10.69 9.57
C LEU A 158 -3.37 11.91 9.42
N PRO A 159 -2.97 13.09 9.89
CA PRO A 159 -3.76 14.32 9.70
C PRO A 159 -4.01 14.60 8.22
N LEU A 160 -5.27 14.84 7.86
CA LEU A 160 -5.69 15.23 6.51
C LEU A 160 -5.96 16.73 6.43
N ALA A 161 -6.65 17.27 7.45
CA ALA A 161 -6.93 18.69 7.59
C ALA A 161 -6.84 19.11 9.06
N TRP A 162 -6.59 20.40 9.28
CA TRP A 162 -6.43 21.00 10.62
C TRP A 162 -6.96 22.42 10.62
N ASN A 163 -6.99 23.05 11.79
CA ASN A 163 -7.42 24.44 11.93
C ASN A 163 -6.58 25.37 11.02
N PRO A 164 -7.20 26.15 10.10
CA PRO A 164 -6.46 27.05 9.23
C PRO A 164 -5.76 28.20 9.97
N ARG A 165 -6.18 28.50 11.22
CA ARG A 165 -5.55 29.51 12.08
C ARG A 165 -4.44 28.97 12.98
N GLY A 166 -4.14 27.67 12.91
CA GLY A 166 -3.13 27.01 13.74
C GLY A 166 -2.36 25.95 12.97
N ARG A 167 -1.81 24.98 13.72
CA ARG A 167 -1.00 23.86 13.22
C ARG A 167 -1.71 22.52 13.46
N ILE A 168 -1.06 21.45 13.02
CA ILE A 168 -1.40 20.10 13.49
C ILE A 168 -1.07 20.00 14.98
N GLY A 169 -2.08 19.72 15.80
CA GLY A 169 -1.92 19.41 17.22
C GLY A 169 -2.80 18.22 17.57
N MET A 170 -2.24 17.19 18.21
CA MET A 170 -3.02 16.00 18.59
C MET A 170 -2.66 15.44 19.95
N ARG A 171 -3.71 15.04 20.65
CA ARG A 171 -3.74 14.08 21.75
C ARG A 171 -4.72 12.96 21.38
N ILE A 172 -4.40 11.73 21.74
CA ILE A 172 -5.09 10.52 21.31
C ILE A 172 -5.30 9.56 22.48
N GLU A 173 -6.33 8.74 22.35
CA GLU A 173 -6.56 7.52 23.14
C GLU A 173 -7.02 6.40 22.19
N VAL A 174 -6.70 5.16 22.56
CA VAL A 174 -7.13 3.96 21.86
C VAL A 174 -7.85 3.09 22.89
N TYR A 175 -9.04 2.59 22.56
CA TYR A 175 -9.82 1.75 23.46
C TYR A 175 -9.90 0.33 22.93
N GLY A 176 -9.93 -0.63 23.85
CA GLY A 176 -9.97 -2.04 23.50
C GLY A 176 -9.61 -2.97 24.65
N CYS A 177 -9.16 -4.17 24.32
CA CYS A 177 -8.74 -5.18 25.29
C CYS A 177 -7.66 -6.12 24.73
N ALA A 178 -7.09 -6.93 25.61
CA ALA A 178 -6.10 -7.94 25.21
C ALA A 178 -6.73 -8.98 24.29
N TYR A 179 -6.10 -9.24 23.15
CA TYR A 179 -6.56 -10.23 22.19
C TYR A 179 -5.73 -11.52 22.31
N LYS A 180 -6.41 -12.64 22.58
CA LYS A 180 -5.76 -13.95 22.62
C LYS A 180 -5.53 -14.45 21.19
N SER A 181 -4.25 -14.54 20.82
CA SER A 181 -3.78 -14.96 19.49
C SER A 181 -3.02 -16.28 19.60
N GLU A 182 -3.66 -17.37 19.16
CA GLU A 182 -3.01 -18.67 19.01
C GLU A 182 -2.61 -18.84 17.56
N VAL A 183 -1.31 -18.98 17.28
CA VAL A 183 -0.78 -18.97 15.92
C VAL A 183 0.05 -20.21 15.64
N VAL A 184 -0.03 -20.69 14.41
CA VAL A 184 0.81 -21.74 13.84
C VAL A 184 1.34 -21.30 12.47
N TYR A 185 2.61 -21.58 12.21
CA TYR A 185 3.28 -21.27 10.95
C TYR A 185 3.54 -22.56 10.16
N PHE A 186 3.26 -22.49 8.87
CA PHE A 186 3.52 -23.52 7.88
C PHE A 186 4.53 -23.00 6.85
N ASP A 187 5.59 -23.76 6.63
CA ASP A 187 6.69 -23.47 5.71
C ASP A 187 6.45 -23.98 4.28
N GLY A 188 5.28 -24.54 3.99
CA GLY A 188 4.97 -25.24 2.75
C GLY A 188 5.45 -26.70 2.72
N GLN A 189 6.00 -27.23 3.82
CA GLN A 189 6.39 -28.64 3.97
C GLN A 189 5.89 -29.24 5.30
N SER A 190 5.03 -28.52 5.99
CA SER A 190 4.45 -28.89 7.29
C SER A 190 2.94 -28.93 7.23
N ALA A 191 2.32 -29.75 8.07
CA ALA A 191 0.89 -29.89 8.16
C ALA A 191 0.46 -30.33 9.57
N LEU A 192 -0.79 -30.03 9.93
CA LEU A 192 -1.46 -30.55 11.12
C LEU A 192 -2.56 -31.51 10.67
N LEU A 193 -2.58 -32.72 11.22
CA LEU A 193 -3.63 -33.71 10.97
C LEU A 193 -4.43 -33.93 12.25
N TYR A 194 -5.69 -33.52 12.26
CA TYR A 194 -6.61 -33.68 13.38
C TYR A 194 -7.51 -34.89 13.17
N ARG A 195 -7.54 -35.78 14.17
CA ARG A 195 -8.38 -36.97 14.22
C ARG A 195 -9.64 -36.71 15.04
N LEU A 196 -10.78 -36.80 14.38
CA LEU A 196 -12.12 -36.65 14.94
C LEU A 196 -12.48 -37.90 15.75
N ASP A 197 -13.14 -37.70 16.90
CA ASP A 197 -13.61 -38.81 17.73
C ASP A 197 -14.73 -39.59 17.01
N LYS A 198 -14.50 -40.89 16.77
CA LYS A 198 -15.46 -41.78 16.08
C LYS A 198 -16.82 -41.89 16.78
N ASN A 199 -16.88 -41.59 18.09
CA ASN A 199 -18.08 -41.65 18.92
C ASN A 199 -18.85 -40.33 18.98
N SER A 200 -18.31 -39.24 18.42
CA SER A 200 -19.08 -38.01 18.26
C SER A 200 -20.13 -38.29 17.19
N LEU A 201 -21.42 -38.30 17.58
CA LEU A 201 -22.55 -38.37 16.66
C LEU A 201 -22.26 -37.48 15.45
N LYS A 202 -22.38 -38.02 14.22
CA LYS A 202 -22.10 -37.30 12.98
C LYS A 202 -22.73 -35.91 13.08
N SER A 203 -21.89 -34.88 13.06
CA SER A 203 -22.37 -33.53 13.30
C SER A 203 -23.30 -33.12 12.16
N ILE A 204 -24.53 -32.73 12.48
CA ILE A 204 -25.47 -32.12 11.54
C ILE A 204 -24.93 -30.76 11.05
N ARG A 205 -23.96 -30.20 11.78
CA ARG A 205 -23.33 -28.91 11.52
C ARG A 205 -21.81 -28.97 11.68
N ASP A 206 -21.06 -28.65 10.63
CA ASP A 206 -19.61 -28.42 10.73
C ASP A 206 -19.31 -26.92 10.61
N ILE A 207 -18.58 -26.35 11.58
CA ILE A 207 -18.12 -24.97 11.58
C ILE A 207 -16.59 -24.98 11.61
N ILE A 208 -15.99 -24.43 10.56
CA ILE A 208 -14.55 -24.24 10.46
C ILE A 208 -14.30 -22.74 10.45
N SER A 209 -13.53 -22.23 11.41
CA SER A 209 -13.14 -20.82 11.44
C SER A 209 -11.67 -20.66 11.72
N LEU A 210 -11.01 -19.81 10.94
CA LEU A 210 -9.59 -19.51 11.08
C LEU A 210 -9.30 -18.10 10.56
N LYS A 211 -8.19 -17.52 10.97
CA LYS A 211 -7.57 -16.41 10.25
C LYS A 211 -6.31 -16.93 9.57
N PHE A 212 -6.00 -16.47 8.37
CA PHE A 212 -4.76 -16.82 7.68
C PHE A 212 -4.01 -15.58 7.21
N LYS A 213 -2.69 -15.71 7.14
CA LYS A 213 -1.78 -14.74 6.54
C LYS A 213 -0.87 -15.48 5.59
N ALA A 214 -1.05 -15.25 4.29
CA ALA A 214 -0.31 -15.95 3.25
C ALA A 214 1.02 -15.27 2.94
N MET A 215 2.09 -16.07 2.80
CA MET A 215 3.40 -15.63 2.33
C MET A 215 3.62 -15.97 0.85
N GLN A 216 2.77 -16.84 0.29
CA GLN A 216 2.74 -17.20 -1.13
C GLN A 216 1.34 -17.06 -1.69
N SER A 217 1.22 -16.88 -3.00
CA SER A 217 -0.07 -16.69 -3.68
C SER A 217 -0.84 -17.98 -3.93
N ASN A 218 -0.24 -19.14 -3.65
CA ASN A 218 -0.88 -20.45 -3.83
C ASN A 218 -0.60 -21.37 -2.64
N GLY A 219 -1.57 -22.21 -2.27
CA GLY A 219 -1.37 -23.29 -1.31
C GLY A 219 -2.66 -23.79 -0.65
N ILE A 220 -2.67 -25.06 -0.22
CA ILE A 220 -3.82 -25.69 0.42
C ILE A 220 -3.87 -25.36 1.92
N LEU A 221 -4.92 -24.66 2.35
CA LEU A 221 -5.13 -24.29 3.75
C LEU A 221 -5.72 -25.43 4.56
N LEU A 222 -6.73 -26.12 4.02
CA LEU A 222 -7.32 -27.29 4.65
C LEU A 222 -7.78 -28.30 3.60
N HIS A 223 -7.75 -29.57 3.99
CA HIS A 223 -8.26 -30.65 3.18
C HIS A 223 -8.82 -31.78 4.04
N ARG A 224 -9.97 -32.30 3.64
CA ARG A 224 -10.64 -33.45 4.25
C ARG A 224 -11.16 -34.36 3.15
N GLU A 225 -10.75 -35.62 3.17
CA GLU A 225 -11.16 -36.66 2.22
C GLU A 225 -12.16 -37.63 2.88
N GLY A 226 -13.10 -38.17 2.13
CA GLY A 226 -14.10 -39.17 2.53
C GLY A 226 -13.84 -40.57 2.00
N GLN A 227 -14.66 -41.54 2.38
CA GLN A 227 -14.45 -42.95 2.01
C GLN A 227 -14.78 -43.23 0.54
N HIS A 228 -15.73 -42.49 -0.05
CA HIS A 228 -16.16 -42.65 -1.45
C HIS A 228 -15.66 -41.55 -2.40
N GLY A 229 -14.55 -40.87 -2.08
CA GLY A 229 -13.93 -39.85 -2.95
C GLY A 229 -14.47 -38.41 -2.79
N ASN A 230 -15.45 -38.23 -1.89
CA ASN A 230 -15.93 -36.92 -1.47
C ASN A 230 -14.82 -36.17 -0.75
N HIS A 231 -14.63 -34.89 -1.06
CA HIS A 231 -13.61 -34.11 -0.38
C HIS A 231 -14.02 -32.65 -0.24
N ILE A 232 -13.50 -32.06 0.82
CA ILE A 232 -13.57 -30.63 1.11
C ILE A 232 -12.15 -30.10 1.06
N THR A 233 -11.90 -29.12 0.18
CA THR A 233 -10.60 -28.46 0.08
C THR A 233 -10.78 -26.95 0.09
N LEU A 234 -9.99 -26.27 0.91
CA LEU A 234 -9.82 -24.82 0.85
C LEU A 234 -8.42 -24.53 0.34
N GLU A 235 -8.34 -23.89 -0.83
CA GLU A 235 -7.08 -23.60 -1.50
C GLU A 235 -6.97 -22.10 -1.79
N LEU A 236 -5.81 -21.52 -1.49
CA LEU A 236 -5.45 -20.22 -2.03
C LEU A 236 -4.90 -20.44 -3.44
N ILE A 237 -5.52 -19.82 -4.44
CA ILE A 237 -5.11 -19.88 -5.84
C ILE A 237 -4.97 -18.45 -6.36
N LYS A 238 -3.76 -18.07 -6.76
CA LYS A 238 -3.47 -16.75 -7.34
C LYS A 238 -3.96 -15.58 -6.45
N GLY A 239 -3.84 -15.72 -5.13
CA GLY A 239 -4.30 -14.72 -4.16
C GLY A 239 -5.83 -14.64 -3.99
N LYS A 240 -6.58 -15.65 -4.44
CA LYS A 240 -8.04 -15.81 -4.22
C LYS A 240 -8.30 -17.10 -3.47
N LEU A 241 -9.31 -17.12 -2.61
CA LEU A 241 -9.63 -18.32 -1.83
C LEU A 241 -10.69 -19.13 -2.56
N VAL A 242 -10.38 -20.38 -2.86
CA VAL A 242 -11.24 -21.29 -3.59
C VAL A 242 -11.64 -22.44 -2.68
N PHE A 243 -12.95 -22.61 -2.51
CA PHE A 243 -13.56 -23.70 -1.78
C PHE A 243 -14.09 -24.74 -2.76
N PHE A 244 -13.58 -25.96 -2.66
CA PHE A 244 -13.98 -27.11 -3.44
C PHE A 244 -14.78 -28.06 -2.57
N LEU A 245 -15.98 -28.42 -3.04
CA LEU A 245 -16.82 -29.44 -2.46
C LEU A 245 -17.17 -30.45 -3.57
N ASN A 246 -16.67 -31.67 -3.43
CA ASN A 246 -17.01 -32.79 -4.30
C ASN A 246 -17.88 -33.81 -3.54
N SER A 247 -18.97 -34.24 -4.16
CA SER A 247 -20.04 -35.06 -3.55
C SER A 247 -20.39 -36.32 -4.36
N ASP A 248 -19.52 -36.72 -5.30
CA ASP A 248 -19.79 -37.79 -6.27
C ASP A 248 -19.00 -39.09 -6.00
N ASN A 249 -19.73 -40.21 -6.06
CA ASN A 249 -19.18 -41.58 -6.08
C ASN A 249 -18.52 -41.87 -7.43
N ALA A 250 -17.28 -42.38 -7.40
CA ALA A 250 -16.47 -42.69 -8.58
C ALA A 250 -16.99 -43.82 -9.51
N GLU A 251 -18.17 -44.40 -9.26
CA GLU A 251 -18.67 -45.60 -9.95
C GLU A 251 -19.74 -45.35 -11.04
N LEU A 252 -20.24 -44.12 -11.24
CA LEU A 252 -21.30 -43.82 -12.22
C LEU A 252 -20.96 -42.63 -13.14
N PRO A 253 -21.34 -42.63 -14.45
CA PRO A 253 -21.06 -41.51 -15.35
C PRO A 253 -21.79 -40.24 -14.88
N SER A 254 -21.02 -39.20 -14.61
CA SER A 254 -21.42 -37.96 -13.93
C SER A 254 -22.49 -37.16 -14.69
N THR A 255 -23.58 -36.78 -14.02
CA THR A 255 -24.56 -35.79 -14.52
C THR A 255 -24.51 -34.45 -13.77
N THR A 256 -23.68 -34.33 -12.73
CA THR A 256 -23.57 -33.12 -11.89
C THR A 256 -22.11 -32.66 -11.78
N ALA A 257 -21.89 -31.34 -11.84
CA ALA A 257 -20.58 -30.73 -11.84
C ALA A 257 -20.11 -30.40 -10.41
N PRO A 258 -18.82 -30.57 -10.07
CA PRO A 258 -18.27 -30.24 -8.75
C PRO A 258 -18.49 -28.76 -8.40
N VAL A 259 -18.81 -28.47 -7.13
CA VAL A 259 -19.07 -27.11 -6.67
C VAL A 259 -17.74 -26.44 -6.35
N THR A 260 -17.39 -25.43 -7.14
CA THR A 260 -16.21 -24.58 -6.94
C THR A 260 -16.66 -23.16 -6.65
N LEU A 261 -16.32 -22.64 -5.48
CA LEU A 261 -16.64 -21.28 -5.08
C LEU A 261 -15.36 -20.48 -4.84
N THR A 262 -15.23 -19.32 -5.47
CA THR A 262 -14.09 -18.43 -5.28
C THR A 262 -14.52 -17.15 -4.57
N LEU A 263 -13.89 -16.82 -3.45
CA LEU A 263 -14.09 -15.57 -2.72
C LEU A 263 -12.76 -14.86 -2.42
N GLY A 264 -12.87 -13.53 -2.31
CA GLY A 264 -11.75 -12.64 -2.03
C GLY A 264 -10.79 -12.46 -3.22
N SER A 265 -9.89 -11.50 -3.06
CA SER A 265 -8.87 -11.13 -4.06
C SER A 265 -7.71 -10.46 -3.34
N LEU A 266 -6.48 -10.69 -3.82
CA LEU A 266 -5.24 -10.17 -3.22
C LEU A 266 -5.05 -10.60 -1.76
N LEU A 267 -5.50 -11.79 -1.39
CA LEU A 267 -5.41 -12.36 -0.03
C LEU A 267 -3.97 -12.80 0.35
N ASP A 268 -3.01 -12.52 -0.52
CA ASP A 268 -1.57 -12.71 -0.38
C ASP A 268 -0.84 -11.38 -0.14
N ASP A 269 -1.54 -10.42 0.48
CA ASP A 269 -1.03 -9.08 0.85
C ASP A 269 -0.24 -9.04 2.17
N GLN A 270 -0.03 -10.21 2.78
CA GLN A 270 0.59 -10.40 4.10
C GLN A 270 -0.16 -9.70 5.26
N HIS A 271 -1.46 -9.47 5.11
CA HIS A 271 -2.37 -9.17 6.21
C HIS A 271 -3.12 -10.43 6.65
N TRP A 272 -3.75 -10.36 7.82
CA TRP A 272 -4.66 -11.41 8.28
C TRP A 272 -6.00 -11.27 7.57
N HIS A 273 -6.50 -12.40 7.08
CA HIS A 273 -7.84 -12.56 6.52
C HIS A 273 -8.62 -13.60 7.31
N SER A 274 -9.88 -13.31 7.63
CA SER A 274 -10.73 -14.26 8.36
C SER A 274 -11.50 -15.14 7.40
N VAL A 275 -11.60 -16.42 7.72
CA VAL A 275 -12.36 -17.42 6.97
C VAL A 275 -13.30 -18.12 7.93
N ARG A 276 -14.57 -18.23 7.54
CA ARG A 276 -15.58 -19.00 8.27
C ARG A 276 -16.42 -19.79 7.30
N ILE A 277 -16.38 -21.11 7.43
CA ILE A 277 -17.18 -22.05 6.66
C ILE A 277 -18.17 -22.69 7.62
N GLU A 278 -19.46 -22.53 7.35
CA GLU A 278 -20.51 -23.29 8.03
C GLU A 278 -21.17 -24.23 7.05
N LEU A 279 -21.19 -25.52 7.38
CA LEU A 279 -21.85 -26.58 6.65
C LEU A 279 -23.04 -27.04 7.50
N LEU A 280 -24.26 -26.84 7.00
CA LEU A 280 -25.53 -27.12 7.66
C LEU A 280 -26.42 -27.88 6.69
N ASP A 281 -26.50 -29.19 6.87
CA ASP A 281 -27.10 -30.06 5.87
C ASP A 281 -26.55 -29.82 4.45
N THR A 282 -27.41 -29.44 3.51
CA THR A 282 -27.00 -29.05 2.14
C THR A 282 -26.62 -27.58 2.01
N GLN A 283 -26.77 -26.77 3.07
CA GLN A 283 -26.47 -25.35 3.04
C GLN A 283 -25.02 -25.09 3.45
N VAL A 284 -24.33 -24.28 2.65
CA VAL A 284 -22.96 -23.86 2.92
C VAL A 284 -22.90 -22.34 2.98
N ASN A 285 -22.40 -21.83 4.10
CA ASN A 285 -22.09 -20.42 4.29
C ASN A 285 -20.57 -20.27 4.26
N PHE A 286 -20.05 -19.70 3.16
CA PHE A 286 -18.63 -19.43 3.02
C PHE A 286 -18.38 -17.93 3.19
N THR A 287 -17.66 -17.57 4.25
CA THR A 287 -17.34 -16.18 4.59
C THR A 287 -15.85 -15.95 4.50
N VAL A 288 -15.44 -14.91 3.77
CA VAL A 288 -14.07 -14.40 3.73
C VAL A 288 -14.07 -12.93 4.10
N ASP A 289 -13.32 -12.56 5.13
CA ASP A 289 -13.38 -11.28 5.83
C ASP A 289 -14.82 -10.96 6.25
N GLN A 290 -15.47 -9.99 5.58
CA GLN A 290 -16.86 -9.59 5.84
C GLN A 290 -17.82 -10.04 4.74
N HIS A 291 -17.32 -10.71 3.69
CA HIS A 291 -18.12 -11.10 2.54
C HIS A 291 -18.57 -12.55 2.69
N THR A 292 -19.88 -12.74 2.84
CA THR A 292 -20.50 -14.07 2.96
C THR A 292 -21.18 -14.44 1.65
N HIS A 293 -20.94 -15.67 1.19
CA HIS A 293 -21.66 -16.28 0.09
C HIS A 293 -22.40 -17.51 0.61
N HIS A 294 -23.71 -17.51 0.39
CA HIS A 294 -24.61 -18.61 0.76
C HIS A 294 -24.89 -19.43 -0.49
N PHE A 295 -24.75 -20.76 -0.40
CA PHE A 295 -25.17 -21.64 -1.47
C PHE A 295 -25.69 -22.97 -0.94
N GLN A 296 -26.46 -23.64 -1.78
CA GLN A 296 -26.97 -24.98 -1.49
C GLN A 296 -26.22 -25.99 -2.36
N ALA A 297 -25.53 -26.93 -1.73
CA ALA A 297 -24.91 -28.06 -2.39
C ALA A 297 -26.01 -28.95 -3.00
N LYS A 298 -25.87 -29.31 -4.28
CA LYS A 298 -26.80 -30.22 -4.97
C LYS A 298 -26.35 -31.67 -4.72
N GLY A 299 -27.18 -32.44 -4.03
CA GLY A 299 -26.95 -33.86 -3.73
C GLY A 299 -27.74 -34.30 -2.49
N GLU A 300 -28.22 -35.54 -2.46
CA GLU A 300 -28.84 -36.13 -1.26
C GLU A 300 -27.77 -36.29 -0.16
N SER A 301 -27.67 -35.33 0.77
CA SER A 301 -26.98 -35.46 2.07
C SER A 301 -25.52 -36.01 2.10
N SER A 302 -24.76 -36.00 1.00
CA SER A 302 -23.54 -36.84 0.88
C SER A 302 -22.22 -36.25 1.42
N TYR A 303 -22.21 -35.19 2.23
CA TYR A 303 -21.04 -34.84 3.08
C TYR A 303 -20.93 -35.74 4.33
N LEU A 304 -21.92 -36.62 4.55
CA LEU A 304 -21.99 -37.59 5.64
C LEU A 304 -20.92 -38.71 5.60
N ASP A 305 -20.07 -38.74 4.58
CA ASP A 305 -19.05 -39.80 4.37
C ASP A 305 -17.59 -39.28 4.40
N LEU A 306 -17.36 -38.10 4.98
CA LEU A 306 -16.00 -37.60 5.15
C LEU A 306 -15.27 -38.36 6.26
N ASN A 307 -13.99 -38.69 6.04
CA ASN A 307 -13.17 -39.42 7.02
C ASN A 307 -13.08 -38.66 8.34
N PHE A 308 -12.72 -39.40 9.39
CA PHE A 308 -12.46 -38.86 10.71
C PHE A 308 -11.11 -38.12 10.79
N GLU A 309 -10.53 -37.67 9.68
CA GLU A 309 -9.26 -36.96 9.64
C GLU A 309 -9.38 -35.69 8.78
N ILE A 310 -8.93 -34.55 9.31
CA ILE A 310 -8.84 -33.28 8.58
C ILE A 310 -7.41 -32.74 8.69
N SER A 311 -6.88 -32.31 7.56
CA SER A 311 -5.52 -31.76 7.46
C SER A 311 -5.57 -30.24 7.28
N PHE A 312 -4.58 -29.55 7.86
CA PHE A 312 -4.36 -28.12 7.73
C PHE A 312 -2.91 -27.86 7.31
N GLY A 313 -2.71 -26.92 6.38
CA GLY A 313 -1.39 -26.54 5.87
C GLY A 313 -0.90 -27.35 4.67
N GLY A 314 -1.50 -28.51 4.36
CA GLY A 314 -1.16 -29.34 3.20
C GLY A 314 -1.83 -30.71 3.25
N ILE A 315 -1.76 -31.45 2.13
CA ILE A 315 -2.32 -32.81 2.01
C ILE A 315 -1.17 -33.82 2.17
N PRO A 316 -1.13 -34.59 3.27
CA PRO A 316 -0.12 -35.64 3.43
C PRO A 316 -0.40 -36.82 2.50
N THR A 317 0.62 -37.37 1.87
CA THR A 317 0.46 -38.60 1.05
C THR A 317 0.29 -39.85 1.92
N PRO A 318 -0.69 -40.72 1.63
CA PRO A 318 -0.84 -41.99 2.32
C PRO A 318 0.38 -42.91 2.10
N GLY A 319 0.98 -43.40 3.19
CA GLY A 319 2.03 -44.44 3.13
C GLY A 319 3.46 -43.95 2.83
N ARG A 320 3.67 -42.66 2.56
CA ARG A 320 5.00 -42.03 2.50
C ARG A 320 5.03 -40.82 3.41
N ALA A 321 5.83 -40.90 4.46
CA ALA A 321 6.06 -39.75 5.30
C ALA A 321 6.81 -38.67 4.49
N TRP A 322 6.35 -37.42 4.57
CA TRP A 322 6.95 -36.21 3.96
C TRP A 322 6.79 -35.96 2.45
N GLU A 323 5.92 -36.69 1.72
CA GLU A 323 5.55 -36.32 0.34
C GLU A 323 4.17 -35.61 0.29
N PHE A 324 4.06 -34.53 -0.49
CA PHE A 324 2.82 -33.74 -0.70
C PHE A 324 2.44 -33.77 -2.19
N THR A 325 1.19 -34.08 -2.50
CA THR A 325 0.68 -34.17 -3.90
C THR A 325 0.41 -32.81 -4.54
N HIS A 326 0.17 -31.78 -3.72
CA HIS A 326 -0.17 -30.42 -4.15
C HIS A 326 0.71 -29.40 -3.43
N LYS A 327 0.71 -28.14 -3.91
CA LYS A 327 1.41 -27.05 -3.21
C LYS A 327 0.77 -26.83 -1.83
N SER A 328 1.51 -27.15 -0.78
CA SER A 328 1.12 -26.89 0.60
C SER A 328 1.14 -25.39 0.92
N PHE A 329 0.39 -24.99 1.94
CA PHE A 329 0.30 -23.59 2.35
C PHE A 329 1.59 -23.12 3.02
N HIS A 330 2.10 -21.99 2.55
CA HIS A 330 3.19 -21.26 3.17
C HIS A 330 2.65 -19.96 3.77
N GLY A 331 2.56 -19.91 5.09
CA GLY A 331 1.99 -18.79 5.82
C GLY A 331 1.66 -19.13 7.26
N CYS A 332 0.86 -18.29 7.89
CA CYS A 332 0.43 -18.46 9.27
C CYS A 332 -1.07 -18.66 9.34
N LEU A 333 -1.53 -19.55 10.21
CA LEU A 333 -2.91 -19.66 10.64
C LEU A 333 -3.04 -19.19 12.08
N GLU A 334 -4.09 -18.44 12.39
CA GLU A 334 -4.42 -17.95 13.72
C GLU A 334 -5.82 -18.41 14.11
N ASN A 335 -5.99 -18.78 15.39
CA ASN A 335 -7.28 -19.07 16.00
C ASN A 335 -8.09 -20.06 15.15
N LEU A 336 -7.46 -21.20 14.85
CA LEU A 336 -8.03 -22.28 14.06
C LEU A 336 -8.96 -23.13 14.93
N TYR A 337 -10.26 -23.02 14.66
CA TYR A 337 -11.30 -23.77 15.33
C TYR A 337 -12.02 -24.70 14.36
N TYR A 338 -12.27 -25.91 14.82
CA TYR A 338 -13.16 -26.87 14.18
C TYR A 338 -14.23 -27.29 15.19
N ASN A 339 -15.51 -26.99 14.91
CA ASN A 339 -16.63 -27.26 15.82
C ASN A 339 -16.40 -26.77 17.26
N GLY A 340 -15.74 -25.62 17.41
CA GLY A 340 -15.40 -25.02 18.71
C GLY A 340 -14.14 -25.60 19.38
N VAL A 341 -13.51 -26.63 18.82
CA VAL A 341 -12.23 -27.17 19.30
C VAL A 341 -11.08 -26.34 18.74
N ASP A 342 -10.22 -25.80 19.62
CA ASP A 342 -9.01 -25.07 19.25
C ASP A 342 -7.90 -26.06 18.83
N ILE A 343 -7.67 -26.16 17.52
CA ILE A 343 -6.73 -27.12 16.96
C ILE A 343 -5.28 -26.73 17.27
N ILE A 344 -4.97 -25.43 17.36
CA ILE A 344 -3.62 -24.94 17.67
C ILE A 344 -3.29 -25.23 19.12
N GLU A 345 -4.25 -25.04 20.03
CA GLU A 345 -4.08 -25.39 21.44
C GLU A 345 -3.82 -26.90 21.63
N LEU A 346 -4.55 -27.76 20.90
CA LEU A 346 -4.30 -29.20 20.91
C LEU A 346 -2.87 -29.53 20.45
N ALA A 347 -2.39 -28.87 19.38
CA ALA A 347 -1.05 -29.06 18.83
C ALA A 347 0.03 -28.61 19.83
N LYS A 348 -0.11 -27.42 20.42
CA LYS A 348 0.81 -26.91 21.47
C LYS A 348 0.89 -27.86 22.66
N LYS A 349 -0.26 -28.42 23.07
CA LYS A 349 -0.35 -29.37 24.20
C LYS A 349 -0.03 -30.82 23.82
N HIS A 350 0.38 -31.09 22.57
CA HIS A 350 0.75 -32.43 22.09
C HIS A 350 -0.30 -33.50 22.40
N LYS A 351 -1.58 -33.18 22.18
CA LYS A 351 -2.68 -34.11 22.44
C LYS A 351 -2.68 -35.27 21.44
N PRO A 352 -3.12 -36.48 21.82
CA PRO A 352 -3.07 -37.65 20.92
C PRO A 352 -3.98 -37.55 19.69
N GLN A 353 -4.96 -36.63 19.71
CA GLN A 353 -5.87 -36.38 18.59
C GLN A 353 -5.23 -35.57 17.46
N ILE A 354 -4.07 -34.93 17.68
CA ILE A 354 -3.40 -34.10 16.67
C ILE A 354 -2.03 -34.68 16.35
N LEU A 355 -1.75 -34.83 15.05
CA LEU A 355 -0.45 -35.24 14.54
C LEU A 355 0.19 -34.06 13.83
N MET A 356 1.39 -33.68 14.28
CA MET A 356 2.20 -32.65 13.64
C MET A 356 3.13 -33.32 12.61
N MET A 357 3.10 -32.83 11.39
CA MET A 357 3.95 -33.30 10.30
C MET A 357 4.90 -32.19 9.85
N GLY A 358 6.18 -32.52 9.67
CA GLY A 358 7.21 -31.54 9.38
C GLY A 358 7.57 -30.66 10.58
N ASN A 359 8.19 -29.51 10.33
CA ASN A 359 8.63 -28.59 11.38
C ASN A 359 7.62 -27.46 11.60
N VAL A 360 6.59 -27.75 12.41
CA VAL A 360 5.56 -26.78 12.77
C VAL A 360 6.08 -25.81 13.83
N SER A 361 5.94 -24.51 13.59
CA SER A 361 6.30 -23.46 14.55
C SER A 361 5.05 -22.74 15.07
N PHE A 362 5.07 -22.30 16.33
CA PHE A 362 3.95 -21.57 16.96
C PHE A 362 4.18 -20.05 17.01
N SER A 363 5.04 -19.55 16.12
CA SER A 363 5.30 -18.12 15.95
C SER A 363 5.20 -17.76 14.46
N CYS A 364 4.52 -16.66 14.15
CA CYS A 364 4.44 -16.19 12.78
C CYS A 364 5.63 -15.27 12.45
N PRO A 365 6.48 -15.61 11.46
CA PRO A 365 7.60 -14.76 11.07
C PRO A 365 7.10 -13.43 10.50
N GLN A 366 7.78 -12.34 10.85
CA GLN A 366 7.54 -11.04 10.24
C GLN A 366 8.35 -10.92 8.96
N SER A 367 7.67 -10.59 7.85
CA SER A 367 8.37 -10.34 6.58
C SER A 367 9.17 -9.04 6.63
N GLN A 368 10.35 -9.06 6.00
CA GLN A 368 11.18 -7.87 5.80
C GLN A 368 10.75 -7.04 4.59
N THR A 369 10.01 -7.65 3.65
CA THR A 369 9.53 -7.02 2.42
C THR A 369 8.02 -6.79 2.48
N VAL A 370 7.62 -5.54 2.23
CA VAL A 370 6.21 -5.10 2.27
C VAL A 370 5.77 -4.73 0.85
N PRO A 371 4.70 -5.33 0.32
CA PRO A 371 4.18 -4.95 -0.99
C PRO A 371 3.60 -3.54 -0.95
N VAL A 372 3.79 -2.77 -2.02
CA VAL A 372 3.20 -1.44 -2.19
C VAL A 372 2.26 -1.46 -3.38
N THR A 373 1.01 -1.02 -3.17
CA THR A 373 -0.01 -0.97 -4.23
C THR A 373 -0.13 0.44 -4.80
N PHE A 374 0.13 0.58 -6.09
CA PHE A 374 -0.11 1.82 -6.84
C PHE A 374 -1.56 1.85 -7.34
N LEU A 375 -2.42 2.57 -6.63
CA LEU A 375 -3.87 2.63 -6.93
C LEU A 375 -4.22 3.50 -8.14
N SER A 376 -3.29 4.34 -8.60
CA SER A 376 -3.51 5.24 -9.75
C SER A 376 -2.26 5.37 -10.60
N SER A 377 -2.43 5.79 -11.85
CA SER A 377 -1.34 6.13 -12.77
C SER A 377 -0.53 7.38 -12.37
N ARG A 378 -0.90 8.06 -11.27
CA ARG A 378 -0.21 9.24 -10.73
C ARG A 378 0.56 8.90 -9.45
N SER A 379 0.44 7.67 -8.97
CA SER A 379 1.08 7.21 -7.74
C SER A 379 2.50 6.78 -8.04
N TYR A 380 3.45 7.21 -7.21
CA TYR A 380 4.85 6.89 -7.34
C TYR A 380 5.51 6.68 -5.97
N LEU A 381 6.65 5.98 -5.99
CA LEU A 381 7.50 5.77 -4.84
C LEU A 381 8.92 6.17 -5.22
N ALA A 382 9.50 7.12 -4.49
CA ALA A 382 10.88 7.53 -4.66
C ALA A 382 11.75 6.86 -3.58
N LEU A 383 12.78 6.13 -4.00
CA LEU A 383 13.73 5.45 -3.12
C LEU A 383 15.14 6.00 -3.34
N PRO A 384 15.94 6.17 -2.28
CA PRO A 384 17.33 6.56 -2.42
C PRO A 384 18.12 5.46 -3.14
N GLY A 385 19.02 5.86 -4.04
CA GLY A 385 19.97 4.97 -4.70
C GLY A 385 21.35 5.06 -4.06
N ASN A 386 22.12 3.98 -4.14
CA ASN A 386 23.55 4.02 -3.82
C ASN A 386 24.27 4.75 -4.94
N SER A 387 24.87 5.91 -4.66
CA SER A 387 25.54 6.73 -5.66
C SER A 387 27.05 6.47 -5.69
N GLY A 388 27.64 6.46 -6.88
CA GLY A 388 29.07 6.25 -7.07
C GLY A 388 29.48 4.79 -7.24
N GLU A 389 28.53 3.88 -7.37
CA GLU A 389 28.79 2.55 -7.91
C GLU A 389 28.77 2.60 -9.44
N ASP A 390 29.76 1.95 -10.03
CA ASP A 390 29.98 1.77 -11.47
C ASP A 390 28.99 0.79 -12.13
N THR A 391 28.00 0.33 -11.36
CA THR A 391 26.98 -0.62 -11.78
C THR A 391 25.63 -0.21 -11.21
N VAL A 392 24.58 -0.31 -12.01
CA VAL A 392 23.20 -0.20 -11.51
C VAL A 392 22.64 -1.61 -11.36
N SER A 393 22.34 -2.01 -10.13
CA SER A 393 21.67 -3.28 -9.83
C SER A 393 20.40 -3.01 -9.04
N ILE A 394 19.25 -3.35 -9.62
CA ILE A 394 17.94 -3.11 -9.02
C ILE A 394 17.11 -4.39 -9.17
N THR A 395 16.68 -4.94 -8.04
CA THR A 395 15.84 -6.14 -7.99
C THR A 395 14.54 -5.82 -7.27
N PHE A 396 13.42 -6.19 -7.87
CA PHE A 396 12.09 -6.02 -7.28
C PHE A 396 11.13 -7.07 -7.81
N GLN A 397 9.98 -7.21 -7.16
CA GLN A 397 8.88 -8.05 -7.63
C GLN A 397 7.69 -7.15 -7.97
N PHE A 398 6.93 -7.51 -9.01
CA PHE A 398 5.69 -6.81 -9.34
C PHE A 398 4.61 -7.79 -9.79
N ARG A 399 3.35 -7.36 -9.65
CA ARG A 399 2.19 -8.01 -10.23
C ARG A 399 1.22 -6.98 -10.76
N THR A 400 0.58 -7.25 -11.89
CA THR A 400 -0.40 -6.31 -12.47
C THR A 400 -1.34 -7.01 -13.45
N TRP A 401 -2.53 -6.43 -13.65
CA TRP A 401 -3.42 -6.77 -14.76
C TRP A 401 -3.32 -5.77 -15.92
N ASN A 402 -2.62 -4.65 -15.70
CA ASN A 402 -2.48 -3.59 -16.69
C ASN A 402 -1.59 -4.07 -17.84
N ARG A 403 -2.04 -3.88 -19.08
CA ARG A 403 -1.28 -4.26 -20.27
C ARG A 403 -0.05 -3.37 -20.52
N ALA A 404 -0.05 -2.16 -19.97
CA ALA A 404 1.05 -1.22 -20.07
C ALA A 404 1.18 -0.33 -18.83
N GLY A 405 2.38 0.15 -18.54
CA GLY A 405 2.64 1.08 -17.43
C GLY A 405 4.13 1.27 -17.13
N HIS A 406 4.50 2.43 -16.58
CA HIS A 406 5.86 2.66 -16.08
C HIS A 406 6.07 1.92 -14.77
N LEU A 407 7.17 1.16 -14.68
CA LEU A 407 7.52 0.43 -13.47
C LEU A 407 8.66 1.10 -12.71
N LEU A 408 9.71 1.52 -13.42
CA LEU A 408 10.91 2.07 -12.81
C LEU A 408 11.54 3.14 -13.71
N PHE A 409 11.99 4.22 -13.08
CA PHE A 409 12.76 5.29 -13.69
C PHE A 409 13.97 5.64 -12.82
N GLY A 410 15.14 5.83 -13.43
CA GLY A 410 16.35 6.33 -12.76
C GLY A 410 17.13 7.28 -13.65
N LYS A 411 17.70 8.33 -13.05
CA LYS A 411 18.72 9.19 -13.69
C LYS A 411 20.09 8.55 -13.48
N LEU A 412 20.95 8.63 -14.48
CA LEU A 412 22.37 8.31 -14.31
C LEU A 412 23.11 9.54 -13.79
N ARG A 413 24.20 9.35 -13.06
CA ARG A 413 24.98 10.45 -12.50
C ARG A 413 25.64 11.28 -13.60
N ARG A 414 26.02 12.52 -13.26
CA ARG A 414 26.68 13.50 -14.17
C ARG A 414 25.85 13.89 -15.41
N ASP A 415 24.52 13.81 -15.33
CA ASP A 415 23.60 14.09 -16.46
C ASP A 415 23.93 13.26 -17.72
N SER A 416 24.57 12.09 -17.55
CA SER A 416 25.04 11.21 -18.63
C SER A 416 23.91 10.46 -19.34
N GLY A 417 22.73 10.41 -18.74
CA GLY A 417 21.58 9.71 -19.29
C GLY A 417 20.52 9.35 -18.26
N SER A 418 19.60 8.48 -18.67
CA SER A 418 18.58 7.91 -17.80
C SER A 418 18.11 6.57 -18.34
N PHE A 419 17.48 5.77 -17.49
CA PHE A 419 16.85 4.53 -17.90
C PHE A 419 15.39 4.48 -17.45
N VAL A 420 14.56 3.84 -18.27
CA VAL A 420 13.14 3.64 -18.01
C VAL A 420 12.81 2.18 -18.25
N LEU A 421 12.22 1.52 -17.27
CA LEU A 421 11.62 0.20 -17.42
C LEU A 421 10.10 0.34 -17.41
N PHE A 422 9.45 -0.16 -18.44
CA PHE A 422 8.00 -0.11 -18.57
C PHE A 422 7.46 -1.43 -19.12
N LEU A 423 6.22 -1.72 -18.77
CA LEU A 423 5.45 -2.81 -19.32
C LEU A 423 4.76 -2.32 -20.60
N LYS A 424 4.84 -3.11 -21.67
CA LYS A 424 4.11 -2.87 -22.93
C LYS A 424 3.63 -4.21 -23.49
N ASP A 425 2.33 -4.35 -23.65
CA ASP A 425 1.65 -5.54 -24.17
C ASP A 425 2.07 -6.82 -23.43
N GLY A 426 2.20 -6.73 -22.10
CA GLY A 426 2.62 -7.85 -21.24
C GLY A 426 4.10 -8.21 -21.30
N LYS A 427 4.95 -7.41 -21.94
CA LYS A 427 6.42 -7.57 -22.00
C LYS A 427 7.11 -6.42 -21.30
N LEU A 428 8.22 -6.68 -20.61
CA LEU A 428 9.04 -5.61 -20.07
C LEU A 428 9.95 -5.06 -21.14
N LYS A 429 9.99 -3.73 -21.23
CA LYS A 429 10.88 -2.99 -22.11
C LYS A 429 11.69 -2.01 -21.29
N LEU A 430 13.00 -2.18 -21.30
CA LEU A 430 13.96 -1.25 -20.75
C LEU A 430 14.50 -0.37 -21.87
N SER A 431 14.39 0.94 -21.70
CA SER A 431 14.97 1.95 -22.58
C SER A 431 16.07 2.71 -21.85
N LEU A 432 17.29 2.65 -22.36
CA LEU A 432 18.43 3.43 -21.91
C LEU A 432 18.62 4.64 -22.83
N PHE A 433 18.57 5.83 -22.26
CA PHE A 433 18.75 7.11 -22.94
C PHE A 433 20.10 7.69 -22.55
N GLN A 434 20.95 7.96 -23.53
CA GLN A 434 22.28 8.56 -23.34
C GLN A 434 22.42 9.77 -24.25
N LEU A 435 23.19 10.76 -23.81
CA LEU A 435 23.36 12.02 -24.54
C LEU A 435 24.00 11.75 -25.92
N GLY A 436 23.33 12.19 -27.00
CA GLY A 436 23.84 12.08 -28.37
C GLY A 436 23.75 10.68 -29.01
N GLN A 437 23.14 9.68 -28.33
CA GLN A 437 22.94 8.33 -28.88
C GLN A 437 21.45 8.01 -29.02
N SER A 438 21.12 7.10 -29.95
CA SER A 438 19.77 6.55 -30.05
C SER A 438 19.42 5.71 -28.82
N PRO A 439 18.16 5.71 -28.36
CA PRO A 439 17.75 4.92 -27.20
C PRO A 439 17.97 3.43 -27.42
N ARG A 440 18.68 2.78 -26.49
CA ARG A 440 18.91 1.32 -26.55
C ARG A 440 17.79 0.61 -25.79
N ASN A 441 17.18 -0.38 -26.42
CA ASN A 441 15.98 -1.05 -25.93
C ASN A 441 16.21 -2.54 -25.69
N VAL A 442 16.07 -3.00 -24.45
CA VAL A 442 16.04 -4.43 -24.09
C VAL A 442 14.60 -4.82 -23.83
N THR A 443 14.13 -5.94 -24.41
CA THR A 443 12.79 -6.47 -24.14
C THR A 443 12.92 -7.85 -23.48
N ALA A 444 12.17 -8.09 -22.41
CA ALA A 444 12.24 -9.31 -21.60
C ALA A 444 10.85 -9.80 -21.18
N GLY A 445 10.70 -11.13 -21.08
CA GLY A 445 9.48 -11.81 -20.67
C GLY A 445 8.29 -11.66 -21.63
N ALA A 446 7.19 -12.34 -21.29
CA ALA A 446 5.92 -12.26 -22.00
C ALA A 446 4.75 -12.65 -21.08
N GLY A 447 3.59 -12.02 -21.28
CA GLY A 447 2.38 -12.31 -20.50
C GLY A 447 2.45 -11.87 -19.04
N LEU A 448 3.33 -10.92 -18.69
CA LEU A 448 3.61 -10.48 -17.32
C LEU A 448 2.49 -9.62 -16.67
N ASN A 449 1.31 -9.62 -17.28
CA ASN A 449 0.12 -8.90 -16.84
C ASN A 449 -1.02 -9.85 -16.46
N ASP A 450 -0.66 -11.03 -15.92
CA ASP A 450 -1.55 -12.12 -15.53
C ASP A 450 -1.98 -12.07 -14.04
N GLY A 451 -1.63 -10.96 -13.36
CA GLY A 451 -1.89 -10.75 -11.93
C GLY A 451 -1.01 -11.57 -10.98
N GLN A 452 -0.04 -12.35 -11.47
CA GLN A 452 0.93 -13.07 -10.65
C GLN A 452 2.15 -12.24 -10.31
N TRP A 453 2.85 -12.64 -9.26
CA TRP A 453 4.14 -12.06 -8.89
C TRP A 453 5.23 -12.52 -9.86
N HIS A 454 5.92 -11.55 -10.44
CA HIS A 454 7.09 -11.75 -11.28
C HIS A 454 8.31 -11.09 -10.63
N SER A 455 9.44 -11.79 -10.62
CA SER A 455 10.73 -11.28 -10.14
C SER A 455 11.48 -10.60 -11.29
N VAL A 456 11.93 -9.38 -11.07
CA VAL A 456 12.66 -8.58 -12.06
C VAL A 456 14.00 -8.16 -11.48
N SER A 457 15.07 -8.48 -12.20
CA SER A 457 16.41 -8.01 -11.89
C SER A 457 16.99 -7.23 -13.08
N LEU A 458 17.21 -5.93 -12.86
CA LEU A 458 17.92 -5.05 -13.77
C LEU A 458 19.38 -4.98 -13.36
N SER A 459 20.28 -5.26 -14.29
CA SER A 459 21.72 -5.04 -14.11
C SER A 459 22.27 -4.27 -15.31
N ALA A 460 22.84 -3.11 -15.05
CA ALA A 460 23.54 -2.31 -16.05
C ALA A 460 25.00 -2.12 -15.61
N LYS A 461 25.92 -2.66 -16.42
CA LYS A 461 27.38 -2.58 -16.25
C LYS A 461 28.02 -1.95 -17.48
N TRP A 462 29.30 -1.60 -17.40
CA TRP A 462 30.03 -0.89 -18.47
C TRP A 462 29.97 -1.52 -19.87
N SER A 463 29.76 -2.83 -19.95
CA SER A 463 29.79 -3.60 -21.19
C SER A 463 28.44 -4.19 -21.60
N HIS A 464 27.41 -4.13 -20.76
CA HIS A 464 26.11 -4.74 -21.07
C HIS A 464 24.99 -4.24 -20.16
N VAL A 465 23.77 -4.36 -20.68
CA VAL A 465 22.55 -4.22 -19.90
C VAL A 465 21.79 -5.53 -19.99
N SER A 466 21.34 -6.03 -18.84
CA SER A 466 20.54 -7.24 -18.75
C SER A 466 19.29 -6.98 -17.92
N VAL A 467 18.17 -7.55 -18.37
CA VAL A 467 16.93 -7.65 -17.61
C VAL A 467 16.62 -9.12 -17.45
N VAL A 468 16.56 -9.59 -16.20
CA VAL A 468 16.16 -10.96 -15.86
C VAL A 468 14.73 -10.91 -15.36
N VAL A 469 13.87 -11.79 -15.87
CA VAL A 469 12.47 -11.95 -15.45
C VAL A 469 12.21 -13.41 -15.15
N ASP A 470 11.83 -13.75 -13.91
CA ASP A 470 11.53 -15.14 -13.48
C ASP A 470 12.58 -16.16 -13.93
N ASP A 471 13.86 -15.82 -13.73
CA ASP A 471 15.06 -16.57 -14.12
C ASP A 471 15.40 -16.57 -15.63
N ASP A 472 14.53 -16.05 -16.50
CA ASP A 472 14.82 -15.84 -17.92
C ASP A 472 15.63 -14.54 -18.13
N THR A 473 16.80 -14.66 -18.77
CA THR A 473 17.70 -13.52 -18.99
C THR A 473 17.58 -12.96 -20.40
N ALA A 474 17.17 -11.70 -20.51
CA ALA A 474 17.35 -10.90 -21.73
C ALA A 474 18.64 -10.09 -21.62
N PHE A 475 19.54 -10.26 -22.60
CA PHE A 475 20.88 -9.66 -22.60
C PHE A 475 21.07 -8.75 -23.82
N GLN A 476 21.68 -7.58 -23.62
CA GLN A 476 22.14 -6.74 -24.71
C GLN A 476 23.54 -6.16 -24.43
N PRO A 477 24.53 -6.45 -25.29
CA PRO A 477 25.87 -5.90 -25.15
C PRO A 477 25.86 -4.39 -25.42
N LEU A 478 26.65 -3.64 -24.65
CA LEU A 478 26.90 -2.23 -24.85
C LEU A 478 28.31 -2.02 -25.45
N VAL A 479 28.42 -1.19 -26.48
CA VAL A 479 29.68 -0.46 -26.75
C VAL A 479 30.02 0.34 -25.49
N ALA A 480 31.26 0.26 -24.99
CA ALA A 480 31.68 0.71 -23.66
C ALA A 480 31.12 2.09 -23.27
N VAL A 481 30.29 2.13 -22.23
CA VAL A 481 29.76 3.38 -21.66
C VAL A 481 29.84 3.33 -20.13
N LEU A 482 30.31 4.43 -19.53
CA LEU A 482 30.32 4.63 -18.09
C LEU A 482 28.86 4.74 -17.59
N ILE A 483 28.43 3.82 -16.74
CA ILE A 483 27.12 3.85 -16.09
C ILE A 483 27.36 4.17 -14.62
N ASP A 484 27.09 5.41 -14.22
CA ASP A 484 27.20 5.84 -12.83
C ASP A 484 25.77 5.90 -12.24
N SER A 485 25.57 5.13 -11.17
CA SER A 485 24.30 5.03 -10.45
C SER A 485 23.84 6.39 -9.91
N GLY A 486 22.56 6.71 -10.12
CA GLY A 486 21.97 7.96 -9.65
C GLY A 486 21.51 7.91 -8.19
N ASP A 487 21.23 9.08 -7.64
CA ASP A 487 20.89 9.25 -6.22
C ASP A 487 19.45 8.82 -5.87
N THR A 488 18.56 8.62 -6.86
CA THR A 488 17.14 8.30 -6.61
C THR A 488 16.51 7.48 -7.73
N TYR A 489 15.76 6.45 -7.34
CA TYR A 489 14.95 5.61 -8.21
C TYR A 489 13.46 5.86 -7.95
N TYR A 490 12.67 5.91 -9.02
CA TYR A 490 11.25 6.18 -8.98
C TYR A 490 10.49 4.96 -9.49
N PHE A 491 9.59 4.41 -8.67
CA PHE A 491 8.70 3.32 -9.04
C PHE A 491 7.29 3.85 -9.30
N GLY A 492 6.61 3.32 -10.31
CA GLY A 492 5.29 3.80 -10.75
C GLY A 492 5.36 4.98 -11.72
N ALA A 493 4.23 5.67 -11.93
CA ALA A 493 4.10 6.78 -12.87
C ALA A 493 3.78 8.07 -12.12
N LEU A 494 4.38 9.19 -12.56
CA LEU A 494 3.91 10.51 -12.17
C LEU A 494 3.14 11.15 -13.32
N TYR A 495 3.82 11.50 -14.42
CA TYR A 495 3.26 12.09 -15.63
C TYR A 495 4.25 11.91 -16.81
N GLU A 496 3.82 12.12 -18.06
CA GLU A 496 4.69 11.97 -19.23
C GLU A 496 5.63 13.17 -19.39
N ARG A 497 6.90 12.93 -19.70
CA ARG A 497 7.95 13.97 -19.62
C ARG A 497 7.90 15.04 -20.71
N SER A 498 7.29 14.74 -21.85
CA SER A 498 7.25 15.63 -23.00
C SER A 498 6.21 15.18 -24.02
N CYS A 499 5.90 16.07 -24.96
CA CYS A 499 5.11 15.73 -26.14
C CYS A 499 5.78 14.62 -27.00
N GLU A 500 7.12 14.57 -27.06
CA GLU A 500 7.84 13.52 -27.79
C GLU A 500 7.58 12.13 -27.18
N ALA A 501 7.47 12.03 -25.85
CA ALA A 501 7.11 10.78 -25.18
C ALA A 501 5.71 10.29 -25.58
N HIS A 502 4.74 11.20 -25.71
CA HIS A 502 3.40 10.88 -26.21
C HIS A 502 3.41 10.46 -27.69
N LYS A 503 4.18 11.14 -28.54
CA LYS A 503 4.30 10.79 -29.96
C LYS A 503 4.86 9.38 -30.17
N HIS A 504 5.87 8.98 -29.41
CA HIS A 504 6.45 7.62 -29.48
C HIS A 504 5.47 6.50 -29.09
N ARG A 505 4.33 6.83 -28.46
CA ARG A 505 3.23 5.89 -28.21
C ARG A 505 2.19 5.83 -29.34
N GLY A 506 2.34 6.65 -30.37
CA GLY A 506 1.38 6.75 -31.47
C GLY A 506 0.20 7.68 -31.16
N ASN A 507 0.31 8.52 -30.14
CA ASN A 507 -0.76 9.47 -29.81
C ASN A 507 -0.81 10.61 -30.86
N PRO A 508 -2.02 11.04 -31.27
CA PRO A 508 -2.18 12.16 -32.21
C PRO A 508 -1.92 13.51 -31.53
N SER A 509 -1.80 14.58 -32.33
CA SER A 509 -1.76 15.96 -31.81
C SER A 509 -2.97 16.28 -30.94
N GLY A 510 -2.76 16.97 -29.82
CA GLY A 510 -3.81 17.22 -28.84
C GLY A 510 -3.30 17.84 -27.54
N LEU A 511 -4.20 18.04 -26.57
CA LEU A 511 -3.85 18.53 -25.24
C LEU A 511 -3.40 17.37 -24.34
N TYR A 512 -2.22 17.47 -23.76
CA TYR A 512 -1.66 16.46 -22.86
C TYR A 512 -1.09 17.10 -21.60
N TYR A 513 -1.16 16.37 -20.50
CA TYR A 513 -0.44 16.73 -19.28
C TYR A 513 0.99 16.26 -19.42
N ILE A 514 1.92 17.21 -19.48
CA ILE A 514 3.35 16.94 -19.49
C ILE A 514 4.01 17.37 -18.19
N ASP A 515 5.08 16.67 -17.86
CA ASP A 515 5.89 16.87 -16.68
C ASP A 515 7.19 17.57 -17.06
N ALA A 516 7.17 18.91 -17.05
CA ALA A 516 8.24 19.73 -17.61
C ALA A 516 9.52 19.75 -16.75
N ASP A 517 9.43 19.44 -15.45
CA ASP A 517 10.56 19.24 -14.54
C ASP A 517 10.75 17.77 -14.14
N GLY A 518 9.83 16.89 -14.51
CA GLY A 518 9.84 15.49 -14.11
C GLY A 518 9.38 15.38 -12.65
N SER A 519 9.99 14.47 -11.89
CA SER A 519 9.67 14.29 -10.46
C SER A 519 10.14 15.44 -9.54
N GLY A 520 10.16 16.68 -10.03
CA GLY A 520 10.40 17.90 -9.26
C GLY A 520 9.13 18.41 -8.55
N PRO A 521 9.19 19.60 -7.91
CA PRO A 521 8.09 20.13 -7.10
C PRO A 521 6.96 20.74 -7.92
N LEU A 522 7.09 20.89 -9.24
CA LEU A 522 6.03 21.45 -10.07
C LEU A 522 5.00 20.37 -10.40
N GLY A 523 3.71 20.76 -10.36
CA GLY A 523 2.64 19.90 -10.87
C GLY A 523 2.69 19.79 -12.40
N PRO A 524 2.07 18.76 -12.99
CA PRO A 524 2.03 18.61 -14.45
C PRO A 524 1.28 19.78 -15.10
N PHE A 525 1.71 20.14 -16.30
CA PHE A 525 1.15 21.25 -17.07
C PHE A 525 0.36 20.71 -18.25
N LEU A 526 -0.85 21.25 -18.46
CA LEU A 526 -1.60 20.99 -19.68
C LEU A 526 -0.99 21.80 -20.83
N VAL A 527 -0.46 21.11 -21.82
CA VAL A 527 0.14 21.72 -23.02
C VAL A 527 -0.49 21.16 -24.27
N TYR A 528 -0.47 21.93 -25.35
CA TYR A 528 -0.83 21.39 -26.66
C TYR A 528 0.41 20.75 -27.29
N CYS A 529 0.34 19.46 -27.56
CA CYS A 529 1.38 18.74 -28.26
C CYS A 529 1.03 18.64 -29.74
N ASN A 530 1.91 19.18 -30.59
CA ASN A 530 1.79 19.02 -32.03
C ASN A 530 2.73 17.89 -32.50
N MET A 531 2.15 16.74 -32.85
CA MET A 531 2.86 15.48 -33.13
C MET A 531 3.15 15.27 -34.63
N THR A 532 3.61 16.31 -35.33
CA THR A 532 4.05 16.23 -36.75
C THR A 532 5.42 15.53 -36.86
N ASP A 533 6.28 15.86 -37.82
CA ASP A 533 7.57 15.19 -38.05
C ASP A 533 8.50 15.19 -36.82
N ALA A 534 8.39 16.20 -35.95
CA ALA A 534 8.94 16.24 -34.58
C ALA A 534 7.80 16.62 -33.60
N ALA A 535 7.85 16.15 -32.34
CA ALA A 535 6.81 16.52 -31.38
C ALA A 535 7.10 17.89 -30.75
N TRP A 536 6.20 18.84 -30.97
CA TRP A 536 6.31 20.19 -30.41
C TRP A 536 5.49 20.32 -29.15
N THR A 537 6.09 20.90 -28.11
CA THR A 537 5.36 21.44 -26.96
C THR A 537 4.98 22.88 -27.29
N VAL A 538 3.69 23.15 -27.50
CA VAL A 538 3.20 24.46 -27.92
C VAL A 538 2.67 25.22 -26.71
N VAL A 539 3.28 26.38 -26.43
CA VAL A 539 2.85 27.33 -25.40
C VAL A 539 2.35 28.59 -26.09
N ARG A 540 1.11 29.00 -25.82
CA ARG A 540 0.52 30.20 -26.42
C ARG A 540 1.01 31.46 -25.68
N HIS A 541 1.35 32.51 -26.42
CA HIS A 541 1.71 33.81 -25.88
C HIS A 541 0.98 34.93 -26.64
N GLY A 542 0.82 36.10 -26.03
CA GLY A 542 0.09 37.25 -26.61
C GLY A 542 0.90 38.08 -27.62
N GLY A 543 1.96 37.52 -28.19
CA GLY A 543 2.79 38.19 -29.22
C GLY A 543 2.29 37.83 -30.62
N PRO A 544 2.51 38.70 -31.62
CA PRO A 544 2.03 38.48 -32.99
C PRO A 544 2.81 37.38 -33.73
N ASP A 545 4.07 37.13 -33.34
CA ASP A 545 4.97 36.22 -34.04
C ASP A 545 5.21 34.92 -33.29
N ALA A 546 5.38 33.80 -34.01
CA ALA A 546 5.77 32.54 -33.41
C ALA A 546 7.22 32.61 -32.90
N VAL A 547 7.44 32.41 -31.60
CA VAL A 547 8.77 32.46 -30.99
C VAL A 547 9.27 31.07 -30.60
N THR A 548 10.44 30.68 -31.13
CA THR A 548 11.15 29.49 -30.68
C THR A 548 11.87 29.77 -29.37
N VAL A 549 11.43 29.12 -28.30
CA VAL A 549 12.09 29.21 -26.99
C VAL A 549 13.38 28.38 -27.03
N ARG A 550 14.54 29.02 -26.89
CA ARG A 550 15.84 28.32 -26.77
C ARG A 550 16.06 27.88 -25.33
N GLY A 551 16.15 26.57 -25.09
CA GLY A 551 16.75 26.04 -23.86
C GLY A 551 18.26 26.20 -23.91
N THR A 552 18.85 26.88 -22.92
CA THR A 552 20.30 27.10 -22.88
C THR A 552 21.05 25.85 -22.40
N LEU A 553 22.04 25.42 -23.20
CA LEU A 553 23.14 24.54 -22.79
C LEU A 553 24.32 25.44 -22.39
N SER A 554 24.47 25.69 -21.08
CA SER A 554 25.72 26.04 -20.38
C SER A 554 25.39 26.58 -18.98
N GLY A 555 25.51 25.73 -17.95
CA GLY A 555 25.47 26.13 -16.53
C GLY A 555 24.09 26.40 -15.94
N ARG A 556 23.44 25.35 -15.40
CA ARG A 556 22.15 25.29 -14.66
C ARG A 556 21.62 26.65 -14.14
N PRO A 557 20.35 26.99 -14.45
CA PRO A 557 19.27 26.58 -13.55
C PRO A 557 18.05 25.98 -14.26
N ARG A 558 17.27 25.25 -13.47
CA ARG A 558 16.08 24.47 -13.83
C ARG A 558 15.00 25.37 -14.44
N SER A 559 14.34 24.87 -15.48
CA SER A 559 13.12 25.32 -16.13
C SER A 559 12.49 26.59 -15.53
N ALA A 560 13.03 27.75 -15.93
CA ALA A 560 12.35 29.03 -15.81
C ALA A 560 12.51 29.73 -17.16
N ALA A 561 11.41 29.85 -17.90
CA ALA A 561 11.38 30.72 -19.06
C ALA A 561 11.39 32.17 -18.55
N SER A 562 12.54 32.84 -18.57
CA SER A 562 12.55 34.29 -18.41
C SER A 562 12.08 34.91 -19.73
N PHE A 563 10.87 35.45 -19.74
CA PHE A 563 10.42 36.30 -20.83
C PHE A 563 11.04 37.68 -20.65
N ALA A 564 12.09 37.98 -21.40
CA ALA A 564 12.58 39.35 -21.50
C ALA A 564 11.70 40.09 -22.52
N TYR A 565 10.63 40.73 -22.04
CA TYR A 565 9.91 41.73 -22.82
C TYR A 565 10.71 43.03 -22.79
N ALA A 566 11.30 43.43 -23.92
CA ALA A 566 11.83 44.77 -24.11
C ALA A 566 10.72 45.74 -24.60
N GLY A 567 9.52 45.64 -24.03
CA GLY A 567 8.35 46.39 -24.47
C GLY A 567 7.50 46.87 -23.30
N ILE A 568 7.26 48.19 -23.25
CA ILE A 568 6.30 48.85 -22.35
C ILE A 568 4.88 48.44 -22.78
N PRO A 569 3.92 48.19 -21.87
CA PRO A 569 2.54 47.82 -22.24
C PRO A 569 1.87 48.90 -23.10
N LEU A 570 1.18 48.48 -24.18
CA LEU A 570 0.64 49.38 -25.22
C LEU A 570 -0.67 50.10 -24.86
N SER A 571 -1.26 49.90 -23.67
CA SER A 571 -2.40 50.71 -23.23
C SER A 571 -2.53 50.82 -21.71
N TRP A 572 -2.84 52.03 -21.27
CA TRP A 572 -3.09 52.45 -19.89
C TRP A 572 -4.19 53.52 -19.93
N TRP A 573 -4.85 53.77 -18.81
CA TRP A 573 -5.76 54.92 -18.67
C TRP A 573 -5.42 55.71 -17.40
N VAL A 574 -5.79 56.98 -17.36
CA VAL A 574 -5.52 57.86 -16.22
C VAL A 574 -6.83 58.25 -15.55
N GLY A 575 -6.91 58.03 -14.24
CA GLY A 575 -8.08 58.35 -13.43
C GLY A 575 -8.16 59.83 -13.05
N ARG A 576 -9.25 60.24 -12.38
CA ARG A 576 -9.42 61.64 -11.92
C ARG A 576 -8.37 62.11 -10.91
N THR A 577 -7.63 61.18 -10.30
CA THR A 577 -6.50 61.44 -9.41
C THR A 577 -5.17 61.63 -10.15
N ASN A 578 -5.18 61.60 -11.49
CA ASN A 578 -4.02 61.71 -12.37
C ASN A 578 -2.98 60.58 -12.20
N GLU A 579 -3.42 59.45 -11.65
CA GLU A 579 -2.63 58.23 -11.50
C GLU A 579 -2.87 57.31 -12.70
N THR A 580 -1.80 56.65 -13.15
CA THR A 580 -1.85 55.69 -14.26
C THR A 580 -2.36 54.35 -13.76
N HIS A 581 -3.45 53.87 -14.36
CA HIS A 581 -4.07 52.59 -14.03
C HIS A 581 -3.93 51.60 -15.19
N THR A 582 -3.65 50.36 -14.83
CA THR A 582 -3.44 49.21 -15.72
C THR A 582 -4.55 48.16 -15.61
N TYR A 583 -5.66 48.49 -14.95
CA TYR A 583 -6.81 47.61 -14.66
C TYR A 583 -8.16 48.33 -14.95
N TRP A 584 -9.25 47.59 -15.22
CA TRP A 584 -10.55 48.13 -15.68
C TRP A 584 -11.73 47.65 -14.82
N GLY A 585 -12.75 48.50 -14.67
CA GLY A 585 -14.06 48.26 -14.05
C GLY A 585 -14.22 47.01 -13.16
N GLY A 586 -14.01 47.17 -11.85
CA GLY A 586 -14.33 46.16 -10.82
C GLY A 586 -13.25 45.09 -10.55
N SER A 587 -12.16 45.03 -11.34
CA SER A 587 -11.11 44.02 -11.16
C SER A 587 -9.99 44.44 -10.20
N LEU A 588 -9.24 43.45 -9.71
CA LEU A 588 -8.05 43.67 -8.89
C LEU A 588 -6.92 44.31 -9.71
N PRO A 589 -6.04 45.11 -9.08
CA PRO A 589 -4.84 45.64 -9.75
C PRO A 589 -4.01 44.52 -10.41
N ASP A 590 -3.41 44.80 -11.57
CA ASP A 590 -2.61 43.88 -12.40
C ASP A 590 -3.34 42.74 -13.11
N ALA A 591 -4.67 42.63 -12.96
CA ALA A 591 -5.43 41.52 -13.57
C ALA A 591 -5.49 41.57 -15.12
N GLN A 592 -5.15 42.71 -15.74
CA GLN A 592 -5.18 42.98 -17.20
C GLN A 592 -6.50 42.60 -17.91
N LYS A 593 -7.58 42.38 -17.14
CA LYS A 593 -8.93 41.99 -17.57
C LYS A 593 -9.95 42.60 -16.61
N CYS A 594 -11.21 42.71 -17.04
CA CYS A 594 -12.31 43.11 -16.16
C CYS A 594 -12.91 41.91 -15.41
N THR A 595 -13.72 42.17 -14.39
CA THR A 595 -14.32 41.15 -13.52
C THR A 595 -15.15 40.12 -14.26
N CYS A 596 -16.02 40.51 -15.21
CA CYS A 596 -16.79 39.55 -16.00
C CYS A 596 -15.91 38.62 -16.86
N GLY A 597 -14.76 39.13 -17.34
CA GLY A 597 -13.77 38.34 -18.07
C GLY A 597 -12.88 37.46 -17.17
N LEU A 598 -12.85 37.72 -15.85
CA LEU A 598 -12.22 36.87 -14.84
C LEU A 598 -13.18 35.79 -14.32
N GLU A 599 -14.47 36.13 -14.21
CA GLU A 599 -15.54 35.25 -13.71
C GLU A 599 -16.19 34.40 -14.82
N GLY A 600 -15.94 34.72 -16.10
CA GLY A 600 -16.44 33.97 -17.25
C GLY A 600 -17.94 34.16 -17.53
N SER A 601 -18.52 35.27 -17.06
CA SER A 601 -19.96 35.54 -17.08
C SER A 601 -20.39 36.50 -18.20
N CYS A 602 -19.63 36.57 -19.30
CA CYS A 602 -19.92 37.45 -20.42
C CYS A 602 -21.07 36.89 -21.27
N ILE A 603 -21.96 37.76 -21.77
CA ILE A 603 -23.20 37.35 -22.45
C ILE A 603 -22.86 36.66 -23.80
N GLU A 604 -21.93 37.21 -24.59
CA GLU A 604 -21.38 36.55 -25.78
C GLU A 604 -19.97 35.97 -25.54
N SER A 605 -19.91 34.68 -25.19
CA SER A 605 -18.66 33.96 -24.87
C SER A 605 -17.68 33.78 -26.04
N GLN A 606 -18.06 34.23 -27.24
CA GLN A 606 -17.29 34.13 -28.48
C GLN A 606 -16.37 35.34 -28.73
N TYR A 607 -16.55 36.44 -27.97
CA TYR A 607 -15.73 37.65 -28.07
C TYR A 607 -14.96 37.94 -26.76
N TYR A 608 -13.90 38.75 -26.85
CA TYR A 608 -13.19 39.25 -25.67
C TYR A 608 -14.07 40.26 -24.91
N CYS A 609 -14.32 40.00 -23.62
CA CYS A 609 -15.24 40.80 -22.83
C CYS A 609 -14.79 42.27 -22.73
N SER A 610 -15.65 43.19 -23.18
CA SER A 610 -15.40 44.63 -23.18
C SER A 610 -16.31 45.32 -22.15
N CYS A 611 -15.75 46.23 -21.36
CA CYS A 611 -16.34 46.71 -20.11
C CYS A 611 -16.87 48.13 -20.18
N ASP A 612 -16.97 48.67 -21.40
CA ASP A 612 -17.42 50.03 -21.66
C ASP A 612 -18.52 50.09 -22.73
N ALA A 613 -19.26 49.00 -22.91
CA ALA A 613 -20.51 49.04 -23.66
C ALA A 613 -21.60 49.54 -22.71
N GLY A 614 -21.91 50.84 -22.76
CA GLY A 614 -23.03 51.44 -22.02
C GLY A 614 -24.42 50.99 -22.52
N ARG A 615 -24.63 49.69 -22.77
CA ARG A 615 -25.90 49.05 -23.16
C ARG A 615 -26.01 47.62 -22.62
N ASN A 616 -27.24 47.18 -22.32
CA ASN A 616 -27.57 45.91 -21.67
C ASN A 616 -27.64 44.69 -22.60
N GLU A 617 -27.10 44.77 -23.81
CA GLU A 617 -26.98 43.62 -24.72
C GLU A 617 -25.55 43.65 -25.22
N TRP A 618 -24.78 42.59 -24.93
CA TRP A 618 -23.63 42.00 -25.66
C TRP A 618 -22.99 40.92 -24.81
#